data_AF-A0AAW7L5X3-F1
#
_entry.id   AF-A0AAW7L5X3-F1
#
_cell.length_a   1.000
_cell.length_b   1.000
_cell.length_c   1.000
_cell.angle_alpha   90.00
_cell.angle_beta   90.00
_cell.angle_gamma   90.00
#
_symmetry.space_group_name_H-M   'P 1'
#
loop_
_entity.id
_entity.type
_entity.pdbx_description
1 polymer ?
#
loop_
_entity_poly.entity_id
_entity_poly.type
_entity_poly.pdbx_seq_one_letter_code
_entity_poly.pdbx_strand_id
1 'polypeptide(L)'
;MKIKQLIVLGAAACISFGATANTSSDKELQLPKKQVAKLKFDKADFGSYKIEKNLRLVPSSVASEEHVVMQKGEMTVVSVDKSSDVVTKGTLVRNIFTNNLTSLSGNITILLKDGMSASDVASAAGLKVVSLFPGTKIAVLAVNDGQDILVASKQLKESGLIKEAKIEVLETIYTAQ
;
A
#
# COMPACT_ATOMS: atom_id res chain seq x y z
N MET A 1 49.46 -34.69 36.40
CA MET A 1 50.28 -34.85 35.17
C MET A 1 49.36 -35.11 33.98
N LYS A 2 49.49 -34.33 32.90
CA LYS A 2 48.91 -34.58 31.56
C LYS A 2 50.04 -35.11 30.67
N ILE A 3 49.75 -36.04 29.76
CA ILE A 3 50.33 -36.30 28.42
C ILE A 3 49.47 -37.45 27.83
N LYS A 4 48.55 -37.18 26.89
CA LYS A 4 48.65 -37.33 25.43
C LYS A 4 49.34 -38.63 24.97
N GLN A 5 48.60 -39.51 24.30
CA GLN A 5 48.86 -39.88 22.90
C GLN A 5 47.79 -40.83 22.34
N LEU A 6 47.51 -40.62 21.07
CA LEU A 6 46.54 -41.28 20.20
C LEU A 6 47.24 -42.47 19.53
N ILE A 7 46.65 -43.66 19.55
CA ILE A 7 47.02 -44.75 18.62
C ILE A 7 45.72 -45.39 18.11
N VAL A 8 45.55 -45.29 16.80
CA VAL A 8 44.54 -45.95 15.98
C VAL A 8 45.11 -47.30 15.57
N LEU A 9 44.31 -48.38 15.55
CA LEU A 9 44.31 -49.42 14.50
C LEU A 9 43.33 -50.56 14.88
N GLY A 10 42.49 -50.99 13.94
CA GLY A 10 41.73 -52.24 14.04
C GLY A 10 40.52 -52.29 13.11
N ALA A 11 40.63 -53.10 12.06
CA ALA A 11 39.75 -53.17 10.89
C ALA A 11 38.34 -53.74 11.14
N ALA A 12 37.39 -53.32 10.31
CA ALA A 12 36.21 -54.13 9.98
C ALA A 12 35.95 -54.03 8.47
N ALA A 13 36.11 -55.17 7.79
CA ALA A 13 35.72 -55.36 6.41
C ALA A 13 34.19 -55.38 6.30
N CYS A 14 33.63 -54.64 5.35
CA CYS A 14 32.24 -54.82 4.91
C CYS A 14 32.24 -54.88 3.38
N ILE A 15 31.90 -56.06 2.89
CA ILE A 15 31.72 -56.42 1.49
C ILE A 15 30.30 -55.99 1.12
N SER A 16 30.11 -55.17 0.09
CA SER A 16 28.84 -55.16 -0.66
C SER A 16 28.96 -54.41 -2.00
N PHE A 17 28.79 -55.19 -3.07
CA PHE A 17 28.19 -54.89 -4.38
C PHE A 17 28.20 -53.43 -4.87
N GLY A 18 29.11 -53.16 -5.81
CA GLY A 18 28.98 -52.01 -6.70
C GLY A 18 27.83 -52.21 -7.67
N ALA A 19 26.70 -51.54 -7.41
CA ALA A 19 25.74 -51.23 -8.45
C ALA A 19 26.20 -49.93 -9.12
N THR A 20 26.80 -50.01 -10.30
CA THR A 20 27.04 -48.83 -11.14
C THR A 20 25.72 -48.44 -11.79
N ALA A 21 24.98 -47.53 -11.17
CA ALA A 21 23.93 -46.80 -11.87
C ALA A 21 24.61 -45.66 -12.66
N ASN A 22 24.78 -45.86 -13.97
CA ASN A 22 25.08 -44.78 -14.89
C ASN A 22 23.86 -43.85 -14.94
N THR A 23 23.81 -42.80 -14.11
CA THR A 23 22.90 -41.68 -14.32
C THR A 23 23.60 -40.68 -15.23
N SER A 24 23.60 -40.99 -16.52
CA SER A 24 23.87 -39.99 -17.54
C SER A 24 22.69 -39.03 -17.61
N SER A 25 22.99 -37.74 -17.46
CA SER A 25 22.17 -36.57 -17.77
C SER A 25 21.26 -36.06 -16.65
N ASP A 26 21.84 -35.24 -15.77
CA ASP A 26 21.16 -34.08 -15.20
C ASP A 26 20.66 -33.20 -16.36
N LYS A 27 19.46 -33.48 -16.83
CA LYS A 27 18.73 -32.52 -17.67
C LYS A 27 18.08 -31.55 -16.71
N GLU A 28 18.81 -30.51 -16.32
CA GLU A 28 18.22 -29.33 -15.68
C GLU A 28 16.94 -28.99 -16.44
N LEU A 29 15.80 -28.95 -15.72
CA LEU A 29 14.58 -28.41 -16.27
C LEU A 29 14.82 -26.94 -16.60
N GLN A 30 15.21 -26.66 -17.85
CA GLN A 30 15.17 -25.32 -18.39
C GLN A 30 13.70 -24.94 -18.58
N LEU A 31 13.11 -24.40 -17.52
CA LEU A 31 11.83 -23.73 -17.62
C LEU A 31 11.98 -22.61 -18.67
N PRO A 32 11.08 -22.54 -19.68
CA PRO A 32 11.14 -21.46 -20.65
C PRO A 32 11.06 -20.14 -19.89
N LYS A 33 12.14 -19.34 -19.96
CA LYS A 33 12.16 -17.96 -19.47
C LYS A 33 11.26 -17.13 -20.37
N LYS A 34 9.94 -17.25 -20.19
CA LYS A 34 8.96 -16.38 -20.81
C LYS A 34 9.33 -14.96 -20.36
N GLN A 35 9.83 -14.15 -21.28
CA GLN A 35 10.04 -12.72 -21.00
C GLN A 35 8.69 -12.15 -20.59
N VAL A 36 8.56 -11.86 -19.30
CA VAL A 36 7.39 -11.17 -18.79
C VAL A 36 7.53 -9.74 -19.30
N ALA A 37 6.61 -9.33 -20.18
CA ALA A 37 6.55 -7.94 -20.61
C ALA A 37 6.47 -7.08 -19.35
N LYS A 38 7.46 -6.20 -19.12
CA LYS A 38 7.40 -5.24 -18.02
C LYS A 38 6.23 -4.31 -18.31
N LEU A 39 5.12 -4.52 -17.61
CA LEU A 39 4.01 -3.59 -17.58
C LEU A 39 4.55 -2.29 -17.00
N LYS A 40 4.50 -1.21 -17.78
CA LYS A 40 4.84 0.14 -17.31
C LYS A 40 3.64 0.66 -16.55
N PHE A 41 3.73 0.68 -15.22
CA PHE A 41 2.75 1.36 -14.38
C PHE A 41 3.25 2.76 -14.07
N ASP A 42 2.32 3.70 -13.99
CA ASP A 42 2.59 5.02 -13.45
C ASP A 42 3.07 4.91 -12.00
N LYS A 43 3.95 5.83 -11.59
CA LYS A 43 4.38 5.92 -10.18
C LYS A 43 3.21 6.42 -9.34
N ALA A 44 2.87 5.68 -8.28
CA ALA A 44 1.92 6.13 -7.27
C ALA A 44 2.50 7.24 -6.40
N ASP A 45 1.66 8.20 -6.00
CA ASP A 45 1.98 9.24 -5.04
C ASP A 45 1.85 8.70 -3.59
N PHE A 46 0.88 7.82 -3.34
CA PHE A 46 0.73 7.09 -2.09
C PHE A 46 0.03 5.75 -2.34
N GLY A 47 0.43 4.69 -1.62
CA GLY A 47 -0.15 3.35 -1.81
C GLY A 47 -0.14 2.92 -3.29
N SER A 48 -1.31 2.67 -3.85
CA SER A 48 -1.54 2.34 -5.27
C SER A 48 -2.18 3.48 -6.07
N TYR A 49 -2.15 4.72 -5.56
CA TYR A 49 -2.91 5.84 -6.11
C TYR A 49 -2.00 6.96 -6.60
N LYS A 50 -2.38 7.52 -7.75
CA LYS A 50 -1.85 8.75 -8.33
C LYS A 50 -2.88 9.87 -8.17
N ILE A 51 -2.44 11.08 -7.87
CA ILE A 51 -3.30 12.24 -7.67
C ILE A 51 -3.60 12.90 -9.01
N GLU A 52 -4.89 13.13 -9.27
CA GLU A 52 -5.37 13.78 -10.49
C GLU A 52 -5.52 15.28 -10.25
N LYS A 53 -4.39 15.99 -10.27
CA LYS A 53 -4.32 17.42 -9.90
C LYS A 53 -5.23 18.33 -10.74
N ASN A 54 -5.52 17.92 -11.98
CA ASN A 54 -6.28 18.69 -12.97
C ASN A 54 -7.74 18.25 -13.08
N LEU A 55 -8.21 17.38 -12.19
CA LEU A 55 -9.59 16.91 -12.18
C LEU A 55 -10.31 17.35 -10.90
N ARG A 56 -11.59 17.69 -11.02
CA ARG A 56 -12.48 18.00 -9.88
C ARG A 56 -13.81 17.31 -10.04
N LEU A 57 -14.42 16.98 -8.91
CA LEU A 57 -15.79 16.45 -8.85
C LEU A 57 -16.72 17.60 -8.46
N VAL A 58 -17.69 17.91 -9.33
CA VAL A 58 -18.68 18.97 -9.13
C VAL A 58 -20.09 18.42 -9.35
N PRO A 59 -21.15 19.02 -8.77
CA PRO A 59 -22.51 18.65 -9.12
C PRO A 59 -22.75 18.79 -10.63
N SER A 60 -23.47 17.84 -11.23
CA SER A 60 -23.74 17.87 -12.68
C SER A 60 -24.50 19.12 -13.11
N SER A 61 -25.29 19.72 -12.22
CA SER A 61 -26.04 20.97 -12.47
C SER A 61 -25.17 22.21 -12.67
N VAL A 62 -23.89 22.16 -12.29
CA VAL A 62 -22.95 23.31 -12.40
C VAL A 62 -21.75 23.00 -13.30
N ALA A 63 -21.73 21.82 -13.95
CA ALA A 63 -20.66 21.44 -14.85
C ALA A 63 -20.83 22.14 -16.21
N SER A 64 -19.78 22.80 -16.70
CA SER A 64 -19.74 23.26 -18.09
C SER A 64 -19.43 22.08 -19.00
N GLU A 65 -20.27 21.84 -20.00
CA GLU A 65 -20.17 20.70 -20.92
C GLU A 65 -18.78 20.58 -21.57
N GLU A 66 -18.14 21.72 -21.87
CA GLU A 66 -16.83 21.80 -22.51
C GLU A 66 -15.67 21.23 -21.66
N HIS A 67 -15.86 21.12 -20.34
CA HIS A 67 -14.86 20.63 -19.40
C HIS A 67 -15.17 19.23 -18.85
N VAL A 68 -16.28 18.61 -19.26
CA VAL A 68 -16.70 17.31 -18.74
C VAL A 68 -15.76 16.20 -19.23
N VAL A 69 -15.21 15.45 -18.28
CA VAL A 69 -14.39 14.26 -18.54
C VAL A 69 -15.21 12.98 -18.39
N MET A 70 -16.07 12.92 -17.37
CA MET A 70 -17.00 11.80 -17.18
C MET A 70 -18.11 12.15 -16.19
N GLN A 71 -19.26 11.48 -16.29
CA GLN A 71 -20.35 11.60 -15.32
C GLN A 71 -20.33 10.42 -14.33
N LYS A 72 -20.67 10.71 -13.06
CA LYS A 72 -20.76 9.74 -11.96
C LYS A 72 -22.00 10.02 -11.11
N GLY A 73 -23.16 9.60 -11.63
CA GLY A 73 -24.47 9.90 -11.03
C GLY A 73 -24.79 11.39 -11.08
N GLU A 74 -25.12 11.96 -9.92
CA GLU A 74 -25.40 13.40 -9.72
C GLU A 74 -24.15 14.28 -9.75
N MET A 75 -22.97 13.67 -9.82
CA MET A 75 -21.69 14.37 -9.88
C MET A 75 -21.04 14.20 -11.25
N THR A 76 -20.25 15.18 -11.64
CA THR A 76 -19.49 15.21 -12.88
C THR A 76 -18.02 15.49 -12.59
N VAL A 77 -17.14 14.73 -13.23
CA VAL A 77 -15.70 14.99 -13.22
C VAL A 77 -15.40 15.97 -14.34
N VAL A 78 -14.81 17.10 -13.98
CA VAL A 78 -14.41 18.15 -14.90
C VAL A 78 -12.90 18.35 -14.91
N SER A 79 -12.35 18.76 -16.04
CA SER A 79 -10.99 19.27 -16.15
C SER A 79 -10.91 20.70 -15.62
N VAL A 80 -9.78 21.05 -14.99
CA VAL A 80 -9.50 22.40 -14.51
C VAL A 80 -8.10 22.83 -14.94
N ASP A 81 -7.98 24.08 -15.38
CA ASP A 81 -6.70 24.62 -15.87
C ASP A 81 -5.70 24.89 -14.74
N LYS A 82 -6.20 25.20 -13.53
CA LYS A 82 -5.37 25.44 -12.35
C LYS A 82 -5.32 24.20 -11.47
N SER A 83 -4.18 23.52 -11.50
CA SER A 83 -3.86 22.47 -10.53
C SER A 83 -3.75 23.05 -9.12
N SER A 84 -4.24 22.31 -8.14
CA SER A 84 -3.94 22.56 -6.72
C SER A 84 -2.83 21.60 -6.31
N ASP A 85 -1.83 22.10 -5.60
CA ASP A 85 -0.82 21.25 -4.96
C ASP A 85 -1.27 20.74 -3.59
N VAL A 86 -2.29 21.35 -2.99
CA VAL A 86 -2.87 20.91 -1.73
C VAL A 86 -3.83 19.75 -2.01
N VAL A 87 -3.61 18.64 -1.31
CA VAL A 87 -4.38 17.40 -1.45
C VAL A 87 -5.33 17.25 -0.27
N THR A 88 -6.61 17.53 -0.49
CA THR A 88 -7.64 17.54 0.57
C THR A 88 -8.66 16.42 0.39
N LYS A 89 -9.60 16.30 1.35
CA LYS A 89 -10.85 15.54 1.16
C LYS A 89 -11.50 15.87 -0.20
N GLY A 90 -11.99 14.85 -0.90
CA GLY A 90 -12.62 14.99 -2.20
C GLY A 90 -11.65 15.07 -3.39
N THR A 91 -10.34 15.24 -3.15
CA THR A 91 -9.34 15.20 -4.23
C THR A 91 -9.46 13.90 -5.00
N LEU A 92 -9.45 13.99 -6.33
CA LEU A 92 -9.56 12.83 -7.20
C LEU A 92 -8.21 12.12 -7.32
N VAL A 93 -8.26 10.80 -7.25
CA VAL A 93 -7.11 9.91 -7.33
C VAL A 93 -7.44 8.73 -8.21
N ARG A 94 -6.43 8.24 -8.92
CA ARG A 94 -6.54 7.11 -9.82
C ARG A 94 -5.70 5.94 -9.31
N ASN A 95 -6.32 4.78 -9.22
CA ASN A 95 -5.61 3.56 -8.90
C ASN A 95 -4.77 3.12 -10.11
N ILE A 96 -3.46 2.95 -9.92
CA ILE A 96 -2.52 2.65 -11.03
C ILE A 96 -2.68 1.22 -11.58
N PHE A 97 -3.34 0.33 -10.83
CA PHE A 97 -3.55 -1.07 -11.25
C PHE A 97 -4.91 -1.28 -11.91
N THR A 98 -5.96 -0.63 -11.42
CA THR A 98 -7.33 -0.79 -11.92
C THR A 98 -7.77 0.33 -12.85
N ASN A 99 -7.00 1.42 -12.94
CA ASN A 99 -7.35 2.64 -13.66
C ASN A 99 -8.62 3.35 -13.12
N ASN A 100 -9.18 2.88 -12.00
CA ASN A 100 -10.39 3.44 -11.39
C ASN A 100 -10.12 4.83 -10.82
N LEU A 101 -11.02 5.76 -11.16
CA LEU A 101 -11.03 7.12 -10.63
C LEU A 101 -11.96 7.21 -9.41
N THR A 102 -11.41 7.65 -8.29
CA THR A 102 -12.17 7.85 -7.04
C THR A 102 -11.71 9.10 -6.30
N SER A 103 -12.31 9.39 -5.16
CA SER A 103 -12.00 10.53 -4.29
C SER A 103 -11.42 10.09 -2.95
N LEU A 104 -10.56 10.93 -2.39
CA LEU A 104 -10.11 10.81 -1.00
C LEU A 104 -11.26 11.05 -0.01
N SER A 105 -11.37 10.21 1.02
CA SER A 105 -12.39 10.37 2.06
C SER A 105 -12.10 11.54 3.01
N GLY A 106 -10.84 11.96 3.10
CA GLY A 106 -10.35 12.87 4.14
C GLY A 106 -9.88 12.17 5.42
N ASN A 107 -9.91 10.83 5.44
CA ASN A 107 -9.54 10.05 6.60
C ASN A 107 -8.20 9.33 6.44
N ILE A 108 -7.59 9.02 7.57
CA ILE A 108 -6.39 8.22 7.71
C ILE A 108 -6.67 7.14 8.77
N THR A 109 -6.66 5.89 8.35
CA THR A 109 -6.63 4.75 9.29
C THR A 109 -5.22 4.63 9.86
N ILE A 110 -5.10 4.54 11.18
CA ILE A 110 -3.82 4.38 11.87
C ILE A 110 -3.79 3.10 12.71
N LEU A 111 -2.59 2.54 12.87
CA LEU A 111 -2.29 1.51 13.85
C LEU A 111 -1.44 2.11 14.97
N LEU A 112 -1.97 2.16 16.18
CA LEU A 112 -1.33 2.75 17.36
C LEU A 112 -0.18 1.88 17.86
N LYS A 113 0.84 2.52 18.47
CA LYS A 113 1.80 1.82 19.32
C LYS A 113 1.18 1.47 20.68
N ASP A 114 1.83 0.57 21.39
CA ASP A 114 1.42 0.17 22.72
C ASP A 114 1.53 1.35 23.69
N GLY A 115 0.53 1.50 24.56
CA GLY A 115 0.43 2.64 25.48
C GLY A 115 -0.10 3.95 24.88
N MET A 116 -0.27 4.04 23.55
CA MET A 116 -0.79 5.26 22.90
C MET A 116 -2.31 5.22 22.76
N SER A 117 -2.96 6.38 22.94
CA SER A 117 -4.37 6.58 22.62
C SER A 117 -4.54 7.32 21.29
N ALA A 118 -5.66 7.09 20.60
CA ALA A 118 -5.93 7.84 19.37
C ALA A 118 -6.13 9.33 19.62
N SER A 119 -6.63 9.72 20.80
CA SER A 119 -6.82 11.11 21.17
C SER A 119 -5.49 11.85 21.27
N ASP A 120 -4.47 11.22 21.86
CA ASP A 120 -3.13 11.80 21.99
C ASP A 120 -2.50 11.97 20.60
N VAL A 121 -2.59 10.92 19.77
CA VAL A 121 -2.08 10.97 18.39
C VAL A 121 -2.78 12.04 17.56
N ALA A 122 -4.11 12.11 17.64
CA ALA A 122 -4.91 13.09 16.93
C ALA A 122 -4.56 14.51 17.37
N SER A 123 -4.45 14.75 18.67
CA SER A 123 -4.08 16.06 19.22
C SER A 123 -2.69 16.49 18.78
N ALA A 124 -1.70 15.58 18.81
CA ALA A 124 -0.33 15.86 18.39
C ALA A 124 -0.23 16.17 16.89
N ALA A 125 -1.06 15.55 16.05
CA ALA A 125 -1.07 15.76 14.61
C ALA A 125 -2.06 16.85 14.14
N GLY A 126 -2.81 17.47 15.06
CA GLY A 126 -3.87 18.43 14.72
C GLY A 126 -5.02 17.81 13.92
N LEU A 127 -5.35 16.54 14.18
CA LEU A 127 -6.39 15.77 13.50
C LEU A 127 -7.60 15.52 14.41
N LYS A 128 -8.71 15.08 13.83
CA LYS A 128 -9.93 14.71 14.57
C LYS A 128 -10.09 13.20 14.65
N VAL A 129 -10.41 12.65 15.81
CA VAL A 129 -10.79 11.23 15.92
C VAL A 129 -12.17 11.04 15.33
N VAL A 130 -12.29 10.16 14.33
CA VAL A 130 -13.56 9.81 13.68
C VAL A 130 -14.12 8.51 14.25
N SER A 131 -13.25 7.51 14.42
CA SER A 131 -13.65 6.21 14.91
C SER A 131 -12.53 5.53 15.69
N LEU A 132 -12.95 4.70 16.64
CA LEU A 132 -12.12 3.82 17.43
C LEU A 132 -12.65 2.41 17.27
N PHE A 133 -11.77 1.43 17.18
CA PHE A 133 -12.14 0.02 17.14
C PHE A 133 -11.73 -0.64 18.47
N PRO A 134 -12.64 -0.76 19.46
CA PRO A 134 -12.33 -1.30 20.77
C PRO A 134 -11.73 -2.70 20.70
N GLY A 135 -10.83 -3.01 21.63
CA GLY A 135 -10.08 -4.28 21.61
C GLY A 135 -9.00 -4.37 20.53
N THR A 136 -8.87 -3.35 19.68
CA THR A 136 -7.79 -3.25 18.69
C THR A 136 -6.89 -2.05 18.99
N LYS A 137 -5.83 -1.90 18.19
CA LYS A 137 -4.98 -0.70 18.17
C LYS A 137 -5.29 0.19 16.96
N ILE A 138 -6.46 0.03 16.34
CA ILE A 138 -6.83 0.74 15.12
C ILE A 138 -7.74 1.92 15.46
N ALA A 139 -7.48 3.05 14.81
CA ALA A 139 -8.32 4.23 14.87
C ALA A 139 -8.39 4.90 13.48
N VAL A 140 -9.44 5.68 13.25
CA VAL A 140 -9.61 6.50 12.05
C VAL A 140 -9.56 7.96 12.46
N LEU A 141 -8.66 8.71 11.83
CA LEU A 141 -8.50 10.14 12.02
C LEU A 141 -8.93 10.90 10.77
N ALA A 142 -9.51 12.08 10.91
CA ALA A 142 -9.82 12.99 9.81
C ALA A 142 -8.91 14.20 9.81
N VAL A 143 -8.50 14.62 8.61
CA VAL A 143 -7.90 15.94 8.41
C VAL A 143 -8.96 17.03 8.52
N ASN A 144 -8.53 18.23 8.89
CA ASN A 144 -9.41 19.40 8.87
C ASN A 144 -9.66 19.87 7.43
N ASP A 145 -10.68 20.71 7.26
CA ASP A 145 -10.98 21.32 5.96
C ASP A 145 -9.78 22.14 5.48
N GLY A 146 -9.38 21.92 4.22
CA GLY A 146 -8.22 22.57 3.61
C GLY A 146 -6.86 22.02 4.05
N GLN A 147 -6.79 21.09 5.02
CA GLN A 147 -5.54 20.49 5.44
C GLN A 147 -5.05 19.44 4.44
N ASP A 148 -3.75 19.49 4.15
CA ASP A 148 -3.11 18.53 3.24
C ASP A 148 -2.96 17.16 3.91
N ILE A 149 -3.58 16.15 3.29
CA ILE A 149 -3.61 14.78 3.81
C ILE A 149 -2.31 14.01 3.61
N LEU A 150 -1.52 14.35 2.59
CA LEU A 150 -0.20 13.75 2.40
C LEU A 150 0.76 14.23 3.49
N VAL A 151 0.72 15.53 3.79
CA VAL A 151 1.52 16.13 4.86
C VAL A 151 1.11 15.54 6.21
N ALA A 152 -0.19 15.48 6.52
CA ALA A 152 -0.68 14.88 7.76
C ALA A 152 -0.27 13.41 7.90
N SER A 153 -0.39 12.62 6.83
CA SER A 153 0.03 11.22 6.81
C SER A 153 1.54 11.06 7.06
N LYS A 154 2.36 11.93 6.45
CA LYS A 154 3.80 11.95 6.68
C LYS A 154 4.16 12.29 8.13
N GLN A 155 3.55 13.36 8.68
CA GLN A 155 3.75 13.76 10.08
C GLN A 155 3.37 12.65 11.05
N LEU A 156 2.25 11.95 10.81
CA LEU A 156 1.84 10.80 11.59
C LEU A 156 2.92 9.71 11.57
N LYS A 157 3.45 9.34 10.39
CA LYS A 157 4.51 8.32 10.28
C LYS A 157 5.82 8.73 10.96
N GLU A 158 6.16 10.01 10.91
CA GLU A 158 7.38 10.56 11.50
C GLU A 158 7.24 10.82 13.02
N SER A 159 6.02 10.88 13.56
CA SER A 159 5.75 11.19 14.98
C SER A 159 6.32 10.19 15.97
N GLY A 160 6.56 8.95 15.53
CA GLY A 160 6.93 7.85 16.43
C GLY A 160 5.81 7.36 17.35
N LEU A 161 4.57 7.87 17.21
CA LEU A 161 3.43 7.48 18.07
C LEU A 161 2.60 6.31 17.50
N ILE A 162 2.74 6.04 16.20
CA ILE A 162 2.00 5.00 15.49
C ILE A 162 2.95 3.99 14.83
N LYS A 163 2.40 2.82 14.51
CA LYS A 163 3.06 1.76 13.73
C LYS A 163 2.84 1.95 12.23
N GLU A 164 1.65 2.38 11.81
CA GLU A 164 1.29 2.53 10.40
C GLU A 164 0.22 3.60 10.21
N ALA A 165 0.21 4.28 9.04
CA ALA A 165 -0.85 5.20 8.62
C ALA A 165 -1.22 4.96 7.15
N LYS A 166 -2.52 4.75 6.90
CA LYS A 166 -3.09 4.51 5.57
C LYS A 166 -4.14 5.55 5.25
N ILE A 167 -3.91 6.31 4.18
CA ILE A 167 -4.90 7.24 3.63
C ILE A 167 -6.08 6.45 3.05
N GLU A 168 -7.29 6.88 3.37
CA GLU A 168 -8.52 6.24 2.90
C GLU A 168 -9.02 6.85 1.58
N VAL A 169 -9.47 5.95 0.72
CA VAL A 169 -10.00 6.22 -0.63
C VAL A 169 -11.38 5.57 -0.74
N LEU A 170 -12.31 6.25 -1.42
CA LEU A 170 -13.69 5.76 -1.57
C LEU A 170 -13.84 4.90 -2.84
N GLU A 171 -12.94 3.93 -3.05
CA GLU A 171 -13.00 3.06 -4.22
C GLU A 171 -14.06 1.94 -4.04
N THR A 172 -15.00 1.84 -4.98
CA THR A 172 -15.88 0.68 -5.08
C THR A 172 -15.12 -0.45 -5.78
N ILE A 173 -14.61 -1.40 -5.01
CA ILE A 173 -13.83 -2.54 -5.52
C ILE A 173 -14.68 -3.77 -5.85
N TYR A 174 -15.96 -3.78 -5.47
CA TYR A 174 -16.89 -4.86 -5.72
C TYR A 174 -18.30 -4.31 -5.91
N THR A 175 -19.04 -4.86 -6.87
CA THR A 175 -20.47 -4.65 -7.04
C THR A 175 -21.13 -6.01 -6.91
N ALA A 176 -22.13 -6.14 -6.02
CA ALA A 176 -22.89 -7.38 -5.89
C ALA A 176 -23.58 -7.71 -7.21
N GLN A 177 -23.52 -8.97 -7.63
CA GLN A 177 -24.22 -9.51 -8.80
C GLN A 177 -25.62 -9.99 -8.41
#